data_AF-A0A949EUK9-F1
#
_entry.id   AF-A0A949EUK9-F1
#
_cell.length_a   1.000
_cell.length_b   1.000
_cell.length_c   1.000
_cell.angle_alpha   90.00
_cell.angle_beta   90.00
_cell.angle_gamma   90.00
#
_symmetry.space_group_name_H-M   'P 1'
#
loop_
_entity.id
_entity.type
_entity.pdbx_description
1 polymer ?
#
loop_
_entity_poly.entity_id
_entity_poly.type
_entity_poly.pdbx_seq_one_letter_code
_entity_poly.pdbx_strand_id
1 'polypeptide(L)'
;MKIDWQKAGIKKLVAIISAHLQKNGIEVVLVGGACVSLYTDNQYMSYDIDLITESSVRKIIPLLEELGFKNNGGRLFENPQCKFIFYFPFNPHILIFQYFLELFLIYGILQL
;
A
#
# COMPACT_ATOMS: atom_id res chain seq x y z
N MET A 1 3.45 10.07 -17.93
CA MET A 1 4.18 10.71 -16.81
C MET A 1 5.38 9.85 -16.48
N LYS A 2 6.61 10.38 -16.49
CA LYS A 2 7.79 9.62 -16.10
C LYS A 2 7.95 9.72 -14.58
N ILE A 3 7.73 8.62 -13.88
CA ILE A 3 7.82 8.58 -12.42
C ILE A 3 9.27 8.26 -12.04
N ASP A 4 9.86 9.09 -11.18
CA ASP A 4 11.16 8.80 -10.56
C ASP A 4 10.90 8.01 -9.27
N TRP A 5 10.98 6.67 -9.38
CA TRP A 5 10.74 5.75 -8.27
C TRP A 5 11.77 5.90 -7.13
N GLN A 6 12.99 6.37 -7.41
CA GLN A 6 14.05 6.48 -6.41
C GLN A 6 13.81 7.60 -5.41
N LYS A 7 13.06 8.63 -5.84
CA LYS A 7 12.73 9.82 -5.05
C LYS A 7 11.29 9.83 -4.54
N ALA A 8 10.47 8.85 -4.91
CA ALA A 8 9.09 8.79 -4.48
C ALA A 8 9.00 8.32 -3.02
N GLY A 9 8.44 9.14 -2.14
CA GLY A 9 8.09 8.75 -0.78
C GLY A 9 6.75 8.01 -0.70
N ILE A 10 6.45 7.43 0.47
CA ILE A 10 5.27 6.59 0.73
C ILE A 10 3.98 7.24 0.21
N LYS A 11 3.74 8.52 0.55
CA LYS A 11 2.51 9.23 0.17
C LYS A 11 2.28 9.25 -1.34
N LYS A 12 3.35 9.53 -2.09
CA LYS A 12 3.30 9.60 -3.55
C LYS A 12 3.14 8.22 -4.17
N LEU A 13 3.84 7.23 -3.63
CA LEU A 13 3.77 5.84 -4.08
C LEU A 13 2.36 5.27 -3.90
N VAL A 14 1.80 5.38 -2.69
CA VAL A 14 0.43 4.94 -2.38
C VAL A 14 -0.57 5.66 -3.28
N ALA A 15 -0.48 6.99 -3.43
CA ALA A 15 -1.40 7.73 -4.29
C ALA A 15 -1.36 7.26 -5.76
N ILE A 16 -0.17 6.99 -6.30
CA ILE A 16 -0.01 6.51 -7.69
C ILE A 16 -0.57 5.10 -7.84
N ILE A 17 -0.16 4.17 -6.97
CA ILE A 17 -0.58 2.77 -7.05
C ILE A 17 -2.09 2.66 -6.83
N SER A 18 -2.62 3.27 -5.76
CA SER A 18 -4.05 3.24 -5.44
C SER A 18 -4.89 3.85 -6.57
N ALA A 19 -4.46 4.98 -7.16
CA ALA A 19 -5.19 5.59 -8.27
C ALA A 19 -5.15 4.71 -9.54
N HIS A 20 -4.04 4.04 -9.81
CA HIS A 20 -3.92 3.13 -10.96
C HIS A 20 -4.81 1.88 -10.78
N LEU A 21 -4.82 1.30 -9.59
CA LEU A 21 -5.70 0.17 -9.26
C LEU A 21 -7.17 0.56 -9.28
N GLN A 22 -7.52 1.73 -8.70
CA GLN A 22 -8.89 2.24 -8.67
C GLN A 22 -9.45 2.47 -10.09
N LYS A 23 -8.65 3.01 -11.01
CA LYS A 23 -9.03 3.18 -12.42
C LYS A 23 -9.39 1.85 -13.11
N ASN A 24 -8.87 0.74 -12.58
CA ASN A 24 -9.14 -0.61 -13.06
C ASN A 24 -10.16 -1.36 -12.17
N GLY A 25 -10.93 -0.65 -11.35
CA GLY A 25 -11.99 -1.20 -10.50
C GLY A 25 -11.48 -1.97 -9.28
N ILE A 26 -10.25 -1.73 -8.84
CA ILE A 26 -9.67 -2.36 -7.65
C ILE A 26 -9.48 -1.30 -6.57
N GLU A 27 -10.28 -1.41 -5.51
CA GLU A 27 -10.11 -0.59 -4.31
C GLU A 27 -9.08 -1.22 -3.38
N VAL A 28 -8.24 -0.38 -2.77
CA VAL A 28 -7.21 -0.79 -1.83
C VAL A 28 -7.21 0.13 -0.61
N VAL A 29 -6.84 -0.40 0.54
CA VAL A 29 -6.65 0.36 1.78
C VAL A 29 -5.21 0.19 2.25
N LEU A 30 -4.56 1.30 2.57
CA LEU A 30 -3.22 1.31 3.19
C LEU A 30 -3.32 0.93 4.65
N VAL A 31 -2.50 -0.03 5.07
CA VAL A 31 -2.42 -0.50 6.45
C VAL A 31 -0.97 -0.66 6.91
N GLY A 32 -0.77 -1.17 8.12
CA GLY A 32 0.56 -1.55 8.61
C GLY A 32 1.49 -0.37 8.87
N GLY A 33 2.79 -0.64 8.80
CA GLY A 33 3.83 0.32 9.18
C GLY A 33 3.86 1.57 8.30
N ALA A 34 3.66 1.44 6.99
CA ALA A 34 3.63 2.58 6.08
C ALA A 34 2.47 3.55 6.39
N CYS A 35 1.35 3.05 6.90
CA CYS A 35 0.26 3.90 7.39
C CYS A 35 0.72 4.77 8.57
N VAL A 36 1.38 4.16 9.56
CA VAL A 36 1.97 4.88 10.71
C VAL A 36 3.03 5.88 10.25
N SER A 37 3.89 5.51 9.30
CA SER A 37 4.88 6.44 8.72
C SER A 37 4.23 7.68 8.11
N LEU A 38 3.07 7.55 7.45
CA LEU A 38 2.35 8.71 6.91
C LEU A 38 1.74 9.59 7.99
N TYR A 39 1.14 9.01 9.03
CA TYR A 39 0.52 9.80 10.10
C TYR A 39 1.55 10.48 11.02
N THR A 40 2.77 9.96 11.07
CA THR A 40 3.86 10.45 11.93
C THR A 40 4.88 11.32 11.20
N ASP A 41 4.63 11.73 9.95
CA ASP A 41 5.60 12.41 9.10
C ASP A 41 6.99 11.72 9.05
N ASN A 42 6.97 10.39 9.02
CA ASN A 42 8.12 9.49 9.02
C ASN A 42 8.97 9.48 10.30
N GLN A 43 8.45 9.93 11.45
CA GLN A 43 9.12 9.67 12.73
C GLN A 43 9.30 8.17 12.99
N TYR A 44 8.35 7.36 12.52
CA TYR A 44 8.45 5.90 12.49
C TYR A 44 8.41 5.42 11.04
N MET A 45 9.58 5.11 10.46
CA MET A 45 9.72 4.72 9.06
C MET A 45 9.52 3.22 8.84
N SER A 46 8.70 2.86 7.84
CA SER A 46 8.58 1.52 7.29
C SER A 46 8.94 1.52 5.80
N TYR A 47 9.56 0.44 5.33
CA TYR A 47 9.92 0.25 3.92
C TYR A 47 8.97 -0.70 3.18
N ASP A 48 8.01 -1.28 3.90
CA ASP A 48 6.97 -2.15 3.35
C ASP A 48 5.65 -1.38 3.26
N ILE A 49 5.04 -1.41 2.07
CA ILE A 49 3.73 -0.78 1.81
C ILE A 49 2.68 -1.89 1.71
N ASP A 50 1.89 -2.01 2.78
CA ASP A 50 0.83 -2.99 2.88
C ASP A 50 -0.49 -2.44 2.33
N LEU A 51 -1.00 -3.06 1.27
CA LEU A 51 -2.28 -2.72 0.65
C LEU A 51 -3.25 -3.91 0.75
N ILE A 52 -4.34 -3.75 1.51
CA ILE A 52 -5.42 -4.76 1.54
C ILE A 52 -6.44 -4.47 0.45
N THR A 53 -6.97 -5.53 -0.15
CA THR A 53 -8.06 -5.46 -1.14
C THR A 53 -8.86 -6.75 -1.17
N GLU A 54 -10.14 -6.67 -1.54
CA GLU A 54 -10.98 -7.84 -1.81
C GLU A 54 -10.64 -8.49 -3.17
N SER A 55 -9.94 -7.76 -4.04
CA SER A 55 -9.55 -8.28 -5.34
C SER A 55 -8.50 -9.39 -5.24
N SER A 56 -8.58 -10.35 -6.14
CA SER A 56 -7.57 -11.39 -6.22
C SER A 56 -6.22 -10.82 -6.68
N VAL A 57 -5.12 -11.32 -6.12
CA VAL A 57 -3.77 -10.89 -6.51
C VAL A 57 -3.50 -11.10 -8.01
N ARG A 58 -4.16 -12.08 -8.63
CA ARG A 58 -4.07 -12.34 -10.07
C ARG A 58 -4.52 -11.16 -10.93
N LYS A 59 -5.48 -10.36 -10.46
CA LYS A 59 -5.91 -9.13 -11.15
C LYS A 59 -4.92 -7.97 -10.96
N ILE A 60 -4.16 -7.99 -9.87
CA ILE A 60 -3.24 -6.91 -9.47
C ILE A 60 -1.90 -7.04 -10.20
N ILE A 61 -1.43 -8.27 -10.42
CA ILE A 61 -0.13 -8.55 -11.06
C ILE A 61 0.06 -7.77 -12.37
N PRO A 62 -0.80 -7.91 -13.40
CA PRO A 62 -0.57 -7.22 -14.67
C PRO A 62 -0.58 -5.69 -14.52
N LEU A 63 -1.38 -5.14 -13.61
CA LEU A 63 -1.48 -3.70 -13.38
C LEU A 63 -0.22 -3.11 -12.72
N LEU A 64 0.37 -3.85 -11.77
CA LEU A 64 1.64 -3.43 -11.18
C LEU A 64 2.82 -3.60 -12.14
N GLU A 65 2.78 -4.60 -13.01
CA GLU A 65 3.76 -4.80 -14.07
C GLU A 65 3.76 -3.66 -15.10
N GLU A 66 2.59 -3.08 -15.43
CA GLU A 66 2.50 -1.86 -16.26
C GLU A 66 3.26 -0.66 -15.66
N LEU A 67 3.38 -0.62 -14.33
CA LEU A 67 4.12 0.42 -13.60
C LEU A 67 5.59 0.04 -13.35
N GLY A 68 6.03 -1.12 -13.84
CA GLY A 68 7.40 -1.61 -13.71
C GLY A 68 7.69 -2.35 -12.40
N PHE A 69 6.67 -2.71 -11.63
CA PHE A 69 6.80 -3.58 -10.45
C PHE A 69 6.64 -5.04 -10.87
N LYS A 70 7.60 -5.89 -10.48
CA LYS A 70 7.58 -7.32 -10.76
C LYS A 70 7.02 -8.08 -9.57
N ASN A 71 6.20 -9.09 -9.84
CA ASN A 71 5.79 -10.05 -8.83
C ASN A 71 6.92 -11.07 -8.61
N ASN A 72 7.57 -11.04 -7.44
CA ASN A 72 8.61 -12.02 -7.08
C ASN A 72 8.03 -13.31 -6.48
N GLY A 73 6.74 -13.57 -6.72
CA GLY A 73 6.00 -14.69 -6.17
C GLY A 73 5.00 -14.26 -5.09
N GLY A 74 3.83 -14.90 -5.10
CA GLY A 74 2.78 -14.66 -4.12
C GLY A 74 2.23 -13.23 -4.20
N ARG A 75 2.39 -12.48 -3.11
CA ARG A 75 1.74 -11.17 -2.88
C ARG A 75 2.73 -10.01 -2.75
N LEU A 76 4.00 -10.25 -3.10
CA LEU A 76 5.10 -9.29 -3.01
C LEU A 76 5.43 -8.72 -4.40
N PHE A 77 5.65 -7.41 -4.44
CA PHE A 77 5.94 -6.66 -5.65
C PHE A 77 7.08 -5.69 -5.44
N GLU A 78 8.06 -5.76 -6.34
CA GLU A 78 9.29 -4.99 -6.23
C GLU A 78 9.61 -4.27 -7.54
N ASN A 79 10.22 -3.11 -7.43
CA ASN A 79 10.79 -2.40 -8.56
C ASN A 79 12.25 -2.04 -8.21
N PRO A 80 13.25 -2.42 -9.02
CA PRO A 80 14.66 -2.14 -8.74
C PRO A 80 15.00 -0.65 -8.56
N GLN A 81 14.13 0.25 -9.04
CA GLN A 81 14.27 1.70 -8.90
C GLN A 81 13.47 2.26 -7.72
N CYS A 82 12.69 1.44 -7.01
CA CYS A 82 11.89 1.84 -5.86
C CYS A 82 12.54 1.32 -4.57
N LYS A 83 12.57 2.15 -3.52
CA LYS A 83 13.09 1.75 -2.20
C LYS A 83 12.08 0.96 -1.36
N PHE A 84 10.82 0.97 -1.78
CA PHE A 84 9.71 0.38 -1.05
C PHE A 84 9.21 -0.87 -1.75
N ILE A 85 8.85 -1.85 -0.94
CA ILE A 85 8.27 -3.12 -1.38
C ILE A 85 6.76 -3.03 -1.19
N PHE A 86 5.99 -3.49 -2.16
CA PHE A 86 4.55 -3.58 -2.03
C PHE A 86 4.15 -4.99 -1.63
N TYR A 87 3.36 -5.09 -0.58
CA TYR A 87 2.78 -6.34 -0.12
C TYR A 87 1.26 -6.25 -0.12
N PHE A 88 0.62 -7.27 -0.67
CA PHE A 88 -0.85 -7.39 -0.72
C PHE A 88 -1.30 -8.52 0.20
N PRO A 89 -1.29 -8.34 1.53
CA PRO A 89 -1.59 -9.41 2.48
C PRO A 89 -2.92 -10.10 2.17
N PHE A 90 -2.96 -11.41 2.41
CA PHE A 90 -4.24 -12.13 2.40
C PHE A 90 -5.05 -11.66 3.59
N ASN A 91 -6.23 -11.10 3.34
CA ASN A 91 -7.13 -10.70 4.41
C ASN A 91 -8.50 -11.37 4.23
N PRO A 92 -8.88 -12.31 5.10
CA PRO A 92 -10.22 -12.90 5.08
C PRO A 92 -11.31 -11.96 5.65
N HIS A 93 -10.95 -10.83 6.30
CA HIS A 93 -11.89 -9.93 6.98
C HIS A 93 -11.51 -8.44 6.85
N ILE A 94 -11.52 -7.91 5.62
CA ILE A 94 -11.21 -6.49 5.34
C ILE A 94 -12.03 -5.51 6.22
N LEU A 95 -13.28 -5.89 6.53
CA LEU A 95 -14.19 -5.12 7.37
C LEU A 95 -13.68 -4.93 8.80
N ILE A 96 -13.05 -5.94 9.42
CA ILE A 96 -12.56 -5.83 10.80
C ILE A 96 -11.42 -4.81 10.90
N PHE A 97 -10.57 -4.74 9.87
CA PHE A 97 -9.41 -3.84 9.86
C PHE A 97 -9.81 -2.38 9.67
N GLN A 98 -10.85 -2.10 8.87
CA GLN A 98 -11.36 -0.75 8.67
C GLN A 98 -11.99 -0.19 9.96
N TYR A 99 -12.79 -0.99 10.65
CA TYR A 99 -13.35 -0.62 11.97
C TYR A 99 -12.24 -0.41 13.01
N PHE A 100 -11.18 -1.20 12.98
CA PHE A 100 -10.07 -1.06 13.93
C PHE A 100 -9.32 0.28 13.77
N LEU A 101 -9.13 0.75 12.53
CA LEU A 101 -8.53 2.06 12.23
C LEU A 101 -9.43 3.22 12.66
N GLU A 102 -10.73 3.14 12.41
CA GLU A 102 -11.69 4.12 12.92
C GLU A 102 -11.68 4.17 14.45
N LEU A 103 -11.66 3.03 15.13
CA LEU A 103 -11.55 2.97 16.59
C LEU A 103 -10.22 3.58 17.07
N PHE A 104 -9.09 3.30 16.41
CA PHE A 104 -7.80 3.88 16.81
C PHE A 104 -7.76 5.41 16.68
N LEU A 105 -8.35 5.95 15.61
CA LEU A 105 -8.44 7.39 15.36
C LEU A 105 -9.45 8.07 16.30
N ILE A 106 -10.61 7.45 16.54
CA ILE A 106 -11.66 7.99 17.41
C ILE A 106 -11.24 7.97 18.89
N TYR A 107 -10.59 6.90 19.34
CA TYR A 107 -10.23 6.72 20.74
C TYR A 107 -8.83 7.23 21.09
N GLY A 108 -8.09 7.82 20.15
CA GLY A 108 -6.81 8.50 20.41
C GLY A 108 -5.73 7.57 20.99
N ILE A 109 -5.79 6.27 20.69
CA ILE A 109 -4.85 5.27 21.24
C ILE A 109 -3.47 5.41 20.58
N LEU A 110 -3.39 6.05 19.41
CA LEU A 110 -2.14 6.57 18.88
C LEU A 110 -1.93 8.00 19.39
N GLN A 111 -1.26 8.16 20.53
CA GLN A 111 -0.60 9.43 20.84
C GLN A 111 0.64 9.53 19.96
N LEU A 112 0.55 10.35 18.92
CA LEU A 112 1.70 10.81 18.14
C LEU A 112 2.31 12.05 18.80
#